data_AF-A0A921YJP9-F1
#
_entry.id   AF-A0A921YJP9-F1
#
_cell.length_a   1.000
_cell.length_b   1.000
_cell.length_c   1.000
_cell.angle_alpha   90.00
_cell.angle_beta   90.00
_cell.angle_gamma   90.00
#
_symmetry.space_group_name_H-M   'P 1'
#
loop_
_entity.id
_entity.type
_entity.pdbx_description
1 polymer ?
#
loop_
_entity_poly.entity_id
_entity_poly.type
_entity_poly.pdbx_seq_one_letter_code
_entity_poly.pdbx_strand_id
1 'polypeptide(L)'
;MVASVCVMVRTHTVLLLAVALCRAATTLDSELGVGKAINIFMRYGYLSICMRVVPRNDTEGWVFREPTVSVFRDVERFAIAPKPRQPKTLFDGDFHMEFCDNLKQLLQAYFRDFSFERLERPWRAFTAGWPTDIMARNLGINSSFINGDHCYVLVRVSRFRETAKLSDLPSNIGVEDVVFDAIQESTIGDTATIADFIRKYGSHYIASYITGNSLYQVRRFKYSRIFRSGF
;
A
#
# COMPACT_ATOMS: atom_id res chain seq x y z
N MET A 1 36.80 19.36 -52.59
CA MET A 1 37.04 19.26 -51.13
C MET A 1 35.79 19.82 -50.45
N VAL A 2 34.88 18.98 -49.97
CA VAL A 2 33.62 19.40 -49.33
C VAL A 2 33.54 18.65 -48.01
N ALA A 3 33.77 19.37 -46.91
CA ALA A 3 33.62 18.84 -45.57
C ALA A 3 32.13 18.84 -45.21
N SER A 4 31.53 17.65 -45.11
CA SER A 4 30.19 17.48 -44.55
C SER A 4 30.33 17.35 -43.03
N VAL A 5 30.28 18.48 -42.33
CA VAL A 5 30.12 18.52 -40.87
C VAL A 5 28.69 18.97 -40.61
N CYS A 6 27.74 18.04 -40.55
CA CYS A 6 26.44 18.31 -39.96
C CYS A 6 25.69 17.02 -39.62
N VAL A 7 24.94 17.06 -38.51
CA VAL A 7 23.85 16.13 -38.10
C VAL A 7 24.18 14.91 -37.22
N MET A 8 25.38 14.71 -36.66
CA MET A 8 25.56 13.65 -35.62
C MET A 8 25.35 14.13 -34.17
N VAL A 9 25.53 15.44 -33.90
CA VAL A 9 25.40 16.00 -32.54
C VAL A 9 23.93 16.20 -32.12
N ARG A 10 23.04 16.51 -33.09
CA ARG A 10 21.61 16.75 -32.84
C ARG A 10 20.83 15.47 -32.51
N THR A 11 21.19 14.34 -33.11
CA THR A 11 20.51 13.06 -32.86
C THR A 11 20.85 12.49 -31.48
N HIS A 12 22.11 12.60 -31.04
CA HIS A 12 22.51 12.17 -29.69
C HIS A 12 21.93 13.04 -28.57
N THR A 13 21.86 14.36 -28.76
CA THR A 13 21.24 15.26 -27.78
C THR A 13 19.73 15.03 -27.68
N VAL A 14 19.03 14.82 -28.79
CA VAL A 14 17.59 14.46 -28.78
C VAL A 14 17.36 13.08 -28.13
N LEU A 15 18.22 12.10 -28.39
CA LEU A 15 18.12 10.77 -27.77
C LEU A 15 18.36 10.84 -26.25
N LEU A 16 19.36 11.61 -25.81
CA LEU A 16 19.63 11.84 -24.39
C LEU A 16 18.49 12.59 -23.71
N LEU A 17 17.90 13.59 -24.38
CA LEU A 17 16.73 14.30 -23.86
C LEU A 17 15.51 13.39 -23.79
N ALA A 18 15.28 12.54 -24.79
CA ALA A 18 14.20 11.56 -24.79
C ALA A 18 14.39 10.49 -23.70
N VAL A 19 15.62 10.00 -23.49
CA VAL A 19 15.92 9.07 -22.38
C VAL A 19 15.77 9.77 -21.03
N ALA A 20 16.18 11.03 -20.89
CA ALA A 20 16.01 11.81 -19.67
C ALA A 20 14.53 12.11 -19.38
N LEU A 21 13.75 12.45 -20.41
CA LEU A 21 12.30 12.68 -20.32
C LEU A 21 11.54 11.38 -20.05
N CYS A 22 11.93 10.26 -20.66
CA CYS A 22 11.37 8.94 -20.34
C CYS A 22 11.75 8.51 -18.91
N ARG A 23 12.98 8.81 -18.44
CA ARG A 23 13.37 8.58 -17.04
C ARG A 23 12.62 9.48 -16.05
N ALA A 24 12.36 10.74 -16.42
CA ALA A 24 11.53 11.64 -15.62
C ALA A 24 10.04 11.25 -15.68
N ALA A 25 9.56 10.65 -16.78
CA ALA A 25 8.22 10.09 -16.84
C ALA A 25 8.08 8.85 -15.94
N THR A 26 9.15 8.07 -15.75
CA THR A 26 9.17 6.97 -14.78
C THR A 26 9.27 7.41 -13.31
N THR A 27 9.52 8.69 -12.99
CA THR A 27 9.53 9.15 -11.58
C THR A 27 8.14 9.43 -11.02
N LEU A 28 7.10 9.40 -11.85
CA LEU A 28 5.70 9.33 -11.38
C LEU A 28 5.32 7.93 -10.87
N ASP A 29 6.16 6.92 -11.13
CA ASP A 29 5.88 5.49 -10.91
C ASP A 29 6.44 4.94 -9.59
N SER A 30 6.73 5.78 -8.60
CA SER A 30 7.06 5.27 -7.26
C SER A 30 6.62 6.24 -6.16
N GLU A 31 5.34 6.59 -6.11
CA GLU A 31 4.76 7.04 -4.82
C GLU A 31 4.91 5.93 -3.77
N LEU A 32 4.89 4.66 -4.20
CA LEU A 32 5.16 3.51 -3.37
C LEU A 32 6.67 3.22 -3.32
N GLY A 33 7.29 3.42 -2.16
CA GLY A 33 8.70 3.10 -1.93
C GLY A 33 8.98 2.92 -0.45
N VAL A 34 9.80 1.93 -0.11
CA VAL A 34 10.19 1.71 1.29
C VAL A 34 10.96 2.91 1.83
N GLY A 35 10.70 3.28 3.09
CA GLY A 35 11.31 4.45 3.74
C GLY A 35 10.69 5.79 3.36
N LYS A 36 9.78 5.83 2.37
CA LYS A 36 8.98 7.03 2.11
C LYS A 36 7.92 7.22 3.19
N ALA A 37 7.72 8.47 3.58
CA ALA A 37 6.79 8.89 4.61
C ALA A 37 5.43 9.29 4.04
N ILE A 38 4.38 9.08 4.84
CA ILE A 38 2.98 9.33 4.54
C ILE A 38 2.29 9.94 5.76
N ASN A 39 1.43 10.93 5.52
CA ASN A 39 0.54 11.47 6.53
C ASN A 39 -0.80 10.71 6.54
N ILE A 40 -0.93 9.72 7.43
CA ILE A 40 -2.20 8.97 7.58
C ILE A 40 -3.28 9.78 8.33
N PHE A 41 -2.89 10.87 9.00
CA PHE A 41 -3.80 11.70 9.80
C PHE A 41 -4.43 12.84 9.01
N MET A 42 -4.01 13.07 7.75
CA MET A 42 -4.56 14.13 6.91
C MET A 42 -6.09 14.04 6.75
N ARG A 43 -6.64 12.83 6.89
CA ARG A 43 -8.08 12.57 6.91
C ARG A 43 -8.53 11.89 8.19
N TYR A 44 -8.05 12.38 9.34
CA TYR A 44 -8.44 11.88 10.68
C TYR A 44 -8.23 10.37 10.88
N GLY A 45 -7.32 9.74 10.15
CA GLY A 45 -7.06 8.30 10.22
C GLY A 45 -8.07 7.42 9.46
N TYR A 46 -8.95 8.01 8.63
CA TYR A 46 -9.83 7.24 7.74
C TYR A 46 -9.05 6.70 6.53
N LEU A 47 -8.45 5.51 6.68
CA LEU A 47 -7.56 4.95 5.68
C LEU A 47 -8.26 4.55 4.38
N SER A 48 -9.57 4.30 4.39
CA SER A 48 -10.32 3.93 3.17
C SER A 48 -10.47 5.04 2.13
N ILE A 49 -10.15 6.28 2.50
CA ILE A 49 -10.12 7.44 1.58
C ILE A 49 -8.70 7.92 1.27
N CYS A 50 -7.70 7.46 2.02
CA CYS A 50 -6.28 7.70 1.78
C CYS A 50 -5.61 6.58 0.97
N MET A 51 -6.14 5.36 1.04
CA MET A 51 -5.54 4.18 0.43
C MET A 51 -6.56 3.41 -0.41
N ARG A 52 -6.12 2.97 -1.60
CA ARG A 52 -6.90 2.07 -2.44
C ARG A 52 -6.64 0.62 -2.05
N VAL A 53 -7.51 0.11 -1.18
CA VAL A 53 -7.45 -1.26 -0.64
C VAL A 53 -8.56 -2.17 -1.15
N VAL A 54 -9.58 -1.61 -1.82
CA VAL A 54 -10.67 -2.35 -2.46
C VAL A 54 -10.56 -2.14 -3.96
N PRO A 55 -10.70 -3.21 -4.79
CA PRO A 55 -10.74 -3.06 -6.23
C PRO A 55 -11.85 -2.10 -6.67
N ARG A 56 -11.48 -1.09 -7.46
CA ARG A 56 -12.42 -0.17 -8.10
C ARG A 56 -12.32 -0.34 -9.61
N ASN A 57 -13.42 -0.07 -10.30
CA ASN A 57 -13.44 -0.04 -11.76
C ASN A 57 -13.08 1.38 -12.24
N ASP A 58 -11.90 1.84 -11.85
CA ASP A 58 -11.33 3.15 -12.21
C ASP A 58 -9.95 2.96 -12.86
N THR A 59 -9.54 3.93 -13.68
CA THR A 59 -8.28 3.89 -14.45
C THR A 59 -7.09 4.46 -13.69
N GLU A 60 -7.30 4.89 -12.44
CA GLU A 60 -6.26 5.51 -11.62
C GLU A 60 -5.23 4.45 -11.16
N GLY A 61 -3.95 4.80 -11.16
CA GLY A 61 -2.85 3.88 -10.82
C GLY A 61 -2.28 4.05 -9.41
N TRP A 62 -2.68 5.09 -8.67
CA TRP A 62 -2.11 5.39 -7.36
C TRP A 62 -2.60 4.41 -6.28
N VAL A 63 -1.72 4.11 -5.31
CA VAL A 63 -2.04 3.29 -4.12
C VAL A 63 -2.43 4.18 -2.94
N PHE A 64 -1.68 5.26 -2.74
CA PHE A 64 -1.96 6.32 -1.78
C PHE A 64 -2.50 7.54 -2.50
N ARG A 65 -3.53 8.16 -1.94
CA ARG A 65 -4.13 9.37 -2.53
C ARG A 65 -3.24 10.58 -2.28
N GLU A 66 -2.60 10.59 -1.12
CA GLU A 66 -1.69 11.61 -0.69
C GLU A 66 -0.25 11.28 -1.16
N PRO A 67 0.53 12.28 -1.58
CA PRO A 67 1.89 12.06 -2.04
C PRO A 67 2.79 11.60 -0.89
N THR A 68 3.79 10.79 -1.23
CA THR A 68 4.79 10.31 -0.27
C THR A 68 6.03 11.20 -0.28
N VAL A 69 6.71 11.29 0.86
CA VAL A 69 7.86 12.20 1.06
C VAL A 69 9.09 11.40 1.45
N SER A 70 10.24 11.67 0.83
CA SER A 70 11.51 11.06 1.26
C SER A 70 11.99 11.75 2.55
N VAL A 71 12.14 10.98 3.62
CA VAL A 71 12.61 11.49 4.92
C VAL A 71 13.99 10.99 5.31
N PHE A 72 14.36 9.80 4.85
CA PHE A 72 15.64 9.17 5.14
C PHE A 72 16.58 9.27 3.94
N ARG A 73 17.88 9.40 4.25
CA ARG A 73 18.97 9.34 3.26
C ARG A 73 19.44 7.91 3.07
N ASP A 74 19.69 7.54 1.81
CA ASP A 74 20.27 6.24 1.44
C ASP A 74 19.51 5.03 2.04
N VAL A 75 18.20 5.18 2.26
CA VAL A 75 17.38 4.16 2.95
C VAL A 75 17.30 2.85 2.16
N GLU A 76 17.48 2.93 0.85
CA GLU A 76 17.48 1.80 -0.08
C GLU A 76 18.58 0.80 0.26
N ARG A 77 19.66 1.20 0.93
CA ARG A 77 20.73 0.30 1.40
C ARG A 77 20.24 -0.68 2.47
N PHE A 78 19.15 -0.36 3.14
CA PHE A 78 18.48 -1.19 4.13
C PHE A 78 17.29 -1.97 3.53
N ALA A 79 17.02 -1.82 2.23
CA ALA A 79 16.01 -2.63 1.56
C ALA A 79 16.52 -4.06 1.41
N ILE A 80 15.77 -5.01 1.96
CA ILE A 80 16.01 -6.44 1.76
C ILE A 80 15.64 -6.77 0.33
N ALA A 81 16.64 -7.10 -0.49
CA ALA A 81 16.42 -7.51 -1.86
C ALA A 81 15.44 -8.70 -1.90
N PRO A 82 14.37 -8.65 -2.70
CA PRO A 82 13.49 -9.80 -2.87
C PRO A 82 14.33 -10.97 -3.39
N LYS A 83 14.09 -12.18 -2.85
CA LYS A 83 14.80 -13.39 -3.30
C LYS A 83 14.70 -13.48 -4.83
N PRO A 84 15.81 -13.72 -5.55
CA PRO A 84 15.78 -13.80 -7.00
C PRO A 84 14.77 -14.86 -7.42
N ARG A 85 13.85 -14.46 -8.31
CA ARG A 85 12.77 -15.31 -8.81
C ARG A 85 13.36 -16.61 -9.35
N GLN A 86 13.03 -17.73 -8.71
CA GLN A 86 13.35 -19.04 -9.25
C GLN A 86 12.55 -19.20 -10.56
N PRO A 87 13.21 -19.37 -11.72
CA PRO A 87 12.52 -19.42 -13.02
C PRO A 87 11.57 -20.62 -13.16
N LYS A 88 11.56 -21.55 -12.20
CA LYS A 88 10.74 -22.78 -12.22
C LYS A 88 9.29 -22.61 -11.76
N THR A 89 8.89 -21.44 -11.26
CA THR A 89 7.51 -21.24 -10.78
C THR A 89 6.70 -20.45 -11.82
N LEU A 90 5.70 -21.11 -12.43
CA LEU A 90 4.77 -20.49 -13.39
C LEU A 90 3.88 -19.43 -12.71
N PHE A 91 3.68 -19.56 -11.40
CA PHE A 91 2.87 -18.70 -10.56
C PHE A 91 3.62 -18.44 -9.24
N ASP A 92 3.86 -17.16 -8.96
CA ASP A 92 4.40 -16.66 -7.69
C ASP A 92 3.30 -15.84 -7.02
N GLY A 93 2.72 -16.40 -5.97
CA GLY A 93 1.46 -15.93 -5.43
C GLY A 93 0.99 -16.74 -4.24
N ASP A 94 -0.17 -16.35 -3.73
CA ASP A 94 -0.78 -16.94 -2.54
C ASP A 94 -2.25 -17.28 -2.83
N PHE A 95 -2.68 -18.43 -2.31
CA PHE A 95 -4.08 -18.86 -2.30
C PHE A 95 -4.48 -19.06 -0.84
N HIS A 96 -5.47 -18.29 -0.40
CA HIS A 96 -5.97 -18.37 0.96
C HIS A 96 -7.49 -18.53 0.95
N MET A 97 -7.98 -19.47 1.75
CA MET A 97 -9.41 -19.67 1.99
C MET A 97 -9.67 -19.64 3.49
N GLU A 98 -10.61 -18.80 3.92
CA GLU A 98 -10.92 -18.63 5.33
C GLU A 98 -12.43 -18.67 5.59
N PHE A 99 -12.82 -19.48 6.57
CA PHE A 99 -14.17 -19.54 7.09
C PHE A 99 -14.28 -18.58 8.28
N CYS A 100 -15.23 -17.65 8.18
CA CYS A 100 -15.48 -16.59 9.13
C CYS A 100 -16.90 -16.77 9.70
N ASP A 101 -17.01 -16.86 11.02
CA ASP A 101 -18.29 -17.08 11.70
C ASP A 101 -19.21 -15.87 11.62
N ASN A 102 -18.63 -14.67 11.48
CA ASN A 102 -19.35 -13.41 11.46
C ASN A 102 -18.60 -12.35 10.63
N LEU A 103 -19.25 -11.20 10.43
CA LEU A 103 -18.72 -10.10 9.62
C LEU A 103 -17.40 -9.55 10.17
N LYS A 104 -17.23 -9.50 11.50
CA LYS A 104 -16.00 -9.01 12.11
C LYS A 104 -14.81 -9.89 11.74
N GLN A 105 -14.95 -11.22 11.84
CA GLN A 105 -13.91 -12.16 11.41
C GLN A 105 -13.62 -12.02 9.90
N LEU A 106 -14.66 -11.83 9.07
CA LEU A 106 -14.48 -11.58 7.64
C LEU A 106 -13.62 -10.34 7.37
N LEU A 107 -13.89 -9.23 8.03
CA LEU A 107 -13.11 -8.00 7.87
C LEU A 107 -11.67 -8.17 8.40
N GLN A 108 -11.49 -8.91 9.49
CA GLN A 108 -10.15 -9.26 9.99
C GLN A 108 -9.36 -10.09 8.97
N ALA A 109 -10.00 -11.09 8.35
CA ALA A 109 -9.39 -11.92 7.33
C ALA A 109 -9.06 -11.12 6.06
N TYR A 110 -9.98 -10.26 5.63
CA TYR A 110 -9.82 -9.44 4.42
C TYR A 110 -8.64 -8.47 4.54
N PHE A 111 -8.49 -7.82 5.69
CA PHE A 111 -7.43 -6.82 5.93
C PHE A 111 -6.21 -7.37 6.68
N ARG A 112 -6.03 -8.69 6.74
CA ARG A 112 -4.94 -9.33 7.52
C ARG A 112 -3.56 -8.79 7.20
N ASP A 113 -3.28 -8.58 5.91
CA ASP A 113 -1.93 -8.20 5.46
C ASP A 113 -1.66 -6.69 5.58
N PHE A 114 -2.62 -5.92 6.10
CA PHE A 114 -2.45 -4.50 6.38
C PHE A 114 -2.09 -4.32 7.85
N SER A 115 -0.97 -3.65 8.11
CA SER A 115 -0.49 -3.35 9.45
C SER A 115 -0.02 -1.90 9.52
N PHE A 116 -0.30 -1.25 10.65
CA PHE A 116 0.13 0.10 10.96
C PHE A 116 0.65 0.13 12.39
N GLU A 117 1.71 0.90 12.63
CA GLU A 117 2.26 1.04 13.97
C GLU A 117 1.17 1.54 14.93
N ARG A 118 1.10 0.93 16.12
CA ARG A 118 0.16 1.32 17.19
C ARG A 118 -1.33 1.18 16.84
N LEU A 119 -1.68 0.47 15.77
CA LEU A 119 -3.05 0.18 15.39
C LEU A 119 -3.35 -1.32 15.49
N GLU A 120 -3.99 -1.75 16.58
CA GLU A 120 -4.30 -3.17 16.83
C GLU A 120 -5.33 -3.77 15.87
N ARG A 121 -6.21 -2.93 15.30
CA ARG A 121 -7.33 -3.38 14.45
C ARG A 121 -7.34 -2.61 13.13
N PRO A 122 -6.39 -2.88 12.21
CA PRO A 122 -6.27 -2.17 10.93
C PRO A 122 -7.57 -2.14 10.12
N TRP A 123 -8.31 -3.25 10.10
CA TRP A 123 -9.60 -3.35 9.40
C TRP A 123 -10.60 -2.25 9.81
N ARG A 124 -10.58 -1.79 11.08
CA ARG A 124 -11.50 -0.72 11.53
C ARG A 124 -11.17 0.62 10.91
N ALA A 125 -9.89 0.94 10.71
CA ALA A 125 -9.49 2.21 10.11
C ALA A 125 -9.93 2.33 8.64
N PHE A 126 -10.11 1.19 7.96
CA PHE A 126 -10.71 1.13 6.63
C PHE A 126 -12.25 1.17 6.69
N THR A 127 -12.86 0.34 7.52
CA THR A 127 -14.29 0.03 7.41
C THR A 127 -15.20 0.84 8.31
N ALA A 128 -14.68 1.52 9.35
CA ALA A 128 -15.51 2.19 10.36
C ALA A 128 -16.42 3.28 9.78
N GLY A 129 -16.02 3.90 8.68
CA GLY A 129 -16.82 4.93 7.99
C GLY A 129 -17.73 4.38 6.90
N TRP A 130 -17.79 3.08 6.65
CA TRP A 130 -18.56 2.52 5.54
C TRP A 130 -20.02 2.26 5.91
N PRO A 131 -20.97 2.83 5.17
CA PRO A 131 -22.36 2.37 5.18
C PRO A 131 -22.48 0.90 4.77
N THR A 132 -23.58 0.25 5.15
CA THR A 132 -23.80 -1.18 4.89
C THR A 132 -23.83 -1.53 3.41
N ASP A 133 -24.37 -0.66 2.56
CA ASP A 133 -24.43 -0.84 1.10
C ASP A 133 -23.03 -0.73 0.47
N ILE A 134 -22.21 0.20 0.93
CA ILE A 134 -20.81 0.35 0.49
C ILE A 134 -19.99 -0.86 0.91
N MET A 135 -20.17 -1.33 2.15
CA MET A 135 -19.50 -2.53 2.64
C MET A 135 -19.88 -3.76 1.81
N ALA A 136 -21.17 -3.96 1.52
CA ALA A 136 -21.63 -5.08 0.70
C ALA A 136 -21.05 -5.03 -0.72
N ARG A 137 -21.03 -3.84 -1.33
CA ARG A 137 -20.44 -3.60 -2.65
C ARG A 137 -18.95 -3.94 -2.65
N ASN A 138 -18.19 -3.45 -1.67
CA ASN A 138 -16.75 -3.69 -1.56
C ASN A 138 -16.42 -5.18 -1.36
N LEU A 139 -17.29 -5.92 -0.66
CA LEU A 139 -17.15 -7.36 -0.43
C LEU A 139 -17.74 -8.23 -1.55
N GLY A 140 -18.48 -7.65 -2.49
CA GLY A 140 -19.13 -8.37 -3.59
C GLY A 140 -20.32 -9.24 -3.15
N ILE A 141 -21.04 -8.85 -2.10
CA ILE A 141 -22.21 -9.55 -1.57
C ILE A 141 -23.43 -8.64 -1.49
N ASN A 142 -24.63 -9.23 -1.33
CA ASN A 142 -25.85 -8.44 -1.14
C ASN A 142 -25.84 -7.74 0.23
N SER A 143 -26.37 -6.50 0.32
CA SER A 143 -26.45 -5.73 1.57
C SER A 143 -27.28 -6.40 2.64
N SER A 144 -28.27 -7.24 2.27
CA SER A 144 -29.03 -8.07 3.21
C SER A 144 -28.15 -9.04 3.98
N PHE A 145 -26.94 -9.33 3.49
CA PHE A 145 -25.99 -10.23 4.13
C PHE A 145 -24.92 -9.50 4.93
N ILE A 146 -25.00 -8.18 5.12
CA ILE A 146 -24.12 -7.45 6.03
C ILE A 146 -24.69 -7.42 7.44
N ASN A 147 -26.01 -7.26 7.55
CA ASN A 147 -26.73 -7.22 8.81
C ASN A 147 -27.31 -8.60 9.12
N GLY A 148 -27.05 -9.12 10.32
CA GLY A 148 -27.60 -10.39 10.80
C GLY A 148 -26.52 -11.43 11.11
N ASP A 149 -26.98 -12.64 11.46
CA ASP A 149 -26.11 -13.75 11.81
C ASP A 149 -25.80 -14.61 10.58
N HIS A 150 -24.62 -14.38 10.01
CA HIS A 150 -24.17 -14.98 8.77
C HIS A 150 -22.71 -15.39 8.88
N CYS A 151 -22.39 -16.52 8.28
CA CYS A 151 -21.03 -17.00 8.13
C CYS A 151 -20.56 -16.79 6.68
N TYR A 152 -19.26 -16.55 6.53
CA TYR A 152 -18.66 -16.16 5.26
C TYR A 152 -17.44 -17.02 4.96
N VAL A 153 -17.25 -17.37 3.69
CA VAL A 153 -15.99 -17.86 3.19
C VAL A 153 -15.34 -16.74 2.39
N LEU A 154 -14.13 -16.36 2.79
CA LEU A 154 -13.27 -15.49 2.02
C LEU A 154 -12.30 -16.37 1.20
N VAL A 155 -12.33 -16.23 -0.11
CA VAL A 155 -11.33 -16.79 -1.02
C VAL A 155 -10.49 -15.65 -1.57
N ARG A 156 -9.18 -15.74 -1.41
CA ARG A 156 -8.21 -14.79 -1.92
C ARG A 156 -7.18 -15.51 -2.77
N VAL A 157 -6.96 -15.00 -3.98
CA VAL A 157 -5.89 -15.46 -4.87
C VAL A 157 -5.08 -14.26 -5.30
N SER A 158 -3.79 -14.24 -4.96
CA SER A 158 -2.88 -13.13 -5.25
C SER A 158 -1.72 -13.59 -6.11
N ARG A 159 -1.34 -12.79 -7.11
CA ARG A 159 -0.12 -12.95 -7.90
C ARG A 159 0.79 -11.77 -7.61
N PHE A 160 1.95 -12.04 -7.02
CA PHE A 160 2.88 -11.01 -6.59
C PHE A 160 3.72 -10.49 -7.77
N ARG A 161 3.90 -9.17 -7.84
CA ARG A 161 4.69 -8.47 -8.85
C ARG A 161 5.97 -7.88 -8.27
N GLU A 162 5.88 -7.26 -7.11
CA GLU A 162 7.01 -6.66 -6.43
C GLU A 162 6.83 -6.79 -4.93
N THR A 163 7.94 -7.03 -4.24
CA THR A 163 7.99 -7.09 -2.79
C THR A 163 9.20 -6.32 -2.35
N ALA A 164 9.01 -5.39 -1.41
CA ALA A 164 10.08 -4.68 -0.76
C ALA A 164 9.84 -4.62 0.75
N LYS A 165 10.92 -4.71 1.51
CA LYS A 165 10.88 -4.66 2.97
C LYS A 165 12.18 -4.05 3.48
N LEU A 166 12.09 -3.14 4.43
CA LEU A 166 13.26 -2.63 5.15
C LEU A 166 13.71 -3.66 6.19
N SER A 167 15.03 -3.79 6.34
CA SER A 167 15.61 -4.33 7.55
C SER A 167 15.42 -3.36 8.71
N ASP A 168 15.80 -3.79 9.91
CA ASP A 168 15.84 -2.89 11.06
C ASP A 168 16.75 -1.69 10.73
N LEU A 169 16.21 -0.49 10.89
CA LEU A 169 16.93 0.75 10.61
C LEU A 169 17.85 1.07 11.80
N PRO A 170 19.08 1.51 11.56
CA PRO A 170 19.97 1.91 12.63
C PRO A 170 19.47 3.21 13.29
N SER A 171 19.75 3.38 14.58
CA SER A 171 19.32 4.56 15.35
C SER A 171 19.94 5.87 14.85
N ASN A 172 21.06 5.80 14.12
CA ASN A 172 21.77 6.93 13.53
C ASN A 172 21.55 7.06 12.01
N ILE A 173 20.41 6.57 11.50
CA ILE A 173 20.08 6.73 10.09
C ILE A 173 20.08 8.22 9.69
N GLY A 174 20.66 8.51 8.53
CA GLY A 174 20.67 9.85 7.97
C GLY A 174 19.24 10.29 7.62
N VAL A 175 18.93 11.53 7.93
CA VAL A 175 17.68 12.21 7.58
C VAL A 175 17.99 13.30 6.57
N GLU A 176 17.06 13.60 5.67
CA GLU A 176 17.24 14.69 4.71
C GLU A 176 17.41 16.04 5.40
N ASP A 177 18.28 16.93 4.88
CA ASP A 177 18.61 18.21 5.54
C ASP A 177 17.34 19.02 5.85
N VAL A 178 16.44 19.13 4.88
CA VAL A 178 15.17 19.87 5.03
C VAL A 178 14.24 19.28 6.11
N VAL A 179 14.37 17.99 6.41
CA VAL A 179 13.61 17.32 7.47
C VAL A 179 14.33 17.53 8.79
N PHE A 180 15.66 17.43 8.81
CA PHE A 180 16.49 17.66 9.98
C PHE A 180 16.32 19.09 10.52
N ASP A 181 16.37 20.10 9.65
CA ASP A 181 16.13 21.50 10.00
C ASP A 181 14.72 21.67 10.59
N ALA A 182 13.71 21.06 9.97
CA ALA A 182 12.34 21.11 10.50
C ALA A 182 12.18 20.39 11.85
N ILE A 183 12.96 19.34 12.13
CA ILE A 183 13.02 18.71 13.45
C ILE A 183 13.61 19.68 14.48
N GLN A 184 14.67 20.42 14.12
CA GLN A 184 15.30 21.40 15.03
C GLN A 184 14.39 22.60 15.31
N GLU A 185 13.62 23.04 14.32
CA GLU A 185 12.64 24.12 14.47
C GLU A 185 11.40 23.68 15.26
N SER A 186 11.10 22.37 15.30
CA SER A 186 9.94 21.84 15.99
C SER A 186 10.17 21.79 17.50
N THR A 187 9.31 22.48 18.26
CA THR A 187 9.40 22.47 19.72
C THR A 187 8.51 21.39 20.31
N ILE A 188 9.09 20.51 21.14
CA ILE A 188 8.31 19.47 21.85
C ILE A 188 7.30 20.15 22.79
N GLY A 189 6.03 19.77 22.66
CA GLY A 189 4.93 20.36 23.44
C GLY A 189 4.18 21.48 22.72
N ASP A 190 4.75 22.05 21.65
CA ASP A 190 4.01 22.92 20.74
C ASP A 190 3.27 22.08 19.70
N THR A 191 1.96 21.93 19.92
CA THR A 191 1.09 21.17 19.05
C THR A 191 1.00 21.74 17.64
N ALA A 192 1.17 23.05 17.46
CA ALA A 192 1.10 23.68 16.14
C ALA A 192 2.32 23.30 15.29
N THR A 193 3.52 23.43 15.84
CA THR A 193 4.75 23.05 15.11
C THR A 193 4.80 21.56 14.80
N ILE A 194 4.33 20.72 15.72
CA ILE A 194 4.26 19.26 15.50
C ILE A 194 3.23 18.90 14.43
N ALA A 195 2.03 19.52 14.47
CA ALA A 195 1.01 19.30 13.45
C ALA A 195 1.51 19.74 12.06
N ASP A 196 2.26 20.85 12.00
CA ASP A 196 2.88 21.36 10.79
C ASP A 196 3.96 20.43 10.24
N PHE A 197 4.79 19.87 11.12
CA PHE A 197 5.77 18.85 10.76
C PHE A 197 5.08 17.61 10.17
N ILE A 198 4.09 17.05 10.86
CA ILE A 198 3.34 15.87 10.41
C ILE A 198 2.66 16.12 9.06
N ARG A 199 2.12 17.33 8.88
CA ARG A 199 1.45 17.72 7.65
C ARG A 199 2.41 17.78 6.46
N LYS A 200 3.64 18.23 6.66
CA LYS A 200 4.66 18.36 5.61
C LYS A 200 5.41 17.06 5.32
N TYR A 201 5.85 16.36 6.36
CA TYR A 201 6.79 15.24 6.24
C TYR A 201 6.16 13.88 6.52
N GLY A 202 4.93 13.84 7.01
CA GLY A 202 4.21 12.61 7.30
C GLY A 202 4.27 12.20 8.76
N SER A 203 3.54 11.13 9.05
CA SER A 203 3.36 10.56 10.39
C SER A 203 3.96 9.16 10.52
N HIS A 204 4.06 8.45 9.40
CA HIS A 204 4.49 7.06 9.30
C HIS A 204 5.32 6.92 8.03
N TYR A 205 6.16 5.89 7.96
CA TYR A 205 6.87 5.52 6.74
C TYR A 205 6.53 4.10 6.31
N ILE A 206 6.73 3.80 5.03
CA ILE A 206 6.46 2.49 4.46
C ILE A 206 7.61 1.55 4.84
N ALA A 207 7.37 0.65 5.79
CA ALA A 207 8.36 -0.36 6.18
C ALA A 207 8.44 -1.53 5.18
N SER A 208 7.31 -1.92 4.60
CA SER A 208 7.24 -2.99 3.60
C SER A 208 5.98 -2.89 2.76
N TYR A 209 6.03 -3.42 1.54
CA TYR A 209 4.87 -3.58 0.68
C TYR A 209 5.00 -4.83 -0.21
N ILE A 210 3.85 -5.31 -0.67
CA ILE A 210 3.73 -6.31 -1.72
C ILE A 210 2.74 -5.75 -2.74
N THR A 211 3.16 -5.62 -4.00
CA THR A 211 2.28 -5.26 -5.11
C THR A 211 1.95 -6.48 -5.95
N GLY A 212 0.84 -6.42 -6.68
CA GLY A 212 0.40 -7.54 -7.48
C GLY A 212 -1.04 -7.40 -7.93
N ASN A 213 -1.53 -8.49 -8.52
CA ASN A 213 -2.95 -8.63 -8.81
C ASN A 213 -3.55 -9.55 -7.76
N SER A 214 -4.71 -9.18 -7.21
CA SER A 214 -5.43 -10.02 -6.28
C SER A 214 -6.91 -10.11 -6.65
N LEU A 215 -7.45 -11.32 -6.53
CA LEU A 215 -8.87 -11.60 -6.65
C LEU A 215 -9.40 -11.97 -5.26
N TYR A 216 -10.47 -11.30 -4.86
CA TYR A 216 -11.19 -11.55 -3.62
C TYR A 216 -12.60 -12.01 -3.96
N GLN A 217 -13.05 -13.10 -3.35
CA GLN A 217 -14.42 -13.58 -3.46
C GLN A 217 -14.95 -13.93 -2.09
N VAL A 218 -16.05 -13.27 -1.71
CA VAL A 218 -16.77 -13.55 -0.48
C VAL A 218 -18.04 -14.34 -0.81
N ARG A 219 -18.26 -15.45 -0.11
CA ARG A 219 -19.49 -16.24 -0.22
C ARG A 219 -20.12 -16.41 1.15
N ARG A 220 -21.43 -16.18 1.24
CA ARG A 220 -22.20 -16.48 2.45
C ARG A 220 -22.57 -17.96 2.48
N PHE A 221 -22.32 -18.63 3.60
CA PHE A 221 -22.81 -19.97 3.85
C PHE A 221 -23.65 -20.01 5.13
N LYS A 222 -24.41 -21.08 5.29
CA LYS A 222 -25.07 -21.42 6.55
C LYS A 222 -24.57 -22.79 6.96
N TYR A 223 -24.26 -22.99 8.23
CA TYR A 223 -24.07 -24.33 8.76
C TYR A 223 -25.37 -25.12 8.56
N SER A 224 -25.35 -26.12 7.70
CA SER A 224 -26.31 -27.22 7.82
C SER A 224 -25.79 -28.10 8.95
N ARG A 225 -26.66 -28.46 9.91
CA ARG A 225 -26.36 -29.43 10.96
C ARG A 225 -26.16 -30.82 10.33
N ILE A 226 -25.03 -31.06 9.66
CA ILE A 226 -24.72 -32.37 9.06
C ILE A 226 -23.61 -33.11 9.83
N PHE A 227 -22.89 -32.45 10.75
CA PHE A 227 -21.88 -33.10 11.61
C PHE A 227 -22.25 -33.11 13.10
N ARG A 228 -23.45 -33.61 13.42
CA ARG A 228 -23.82 -34.00 14.80
C ARG A 228 -24.49 -35.38 14.85
N SER A 229 -23.93 -36.32 14.10
CA SER A 229 -24.23 -37.75 14.28
C SER A 229 -22.93 -38.53 14.16
N GLY A 230 -22.32 -38.86 15.31
CA GLY A 230 -21.16 -39.75 15.38
C GLY A 230 -20.08 -39.27 16.33
N PHE A 231 -20.41 -39.13 17.62
CA PHE A 231 -19.61 -39.61 18.77
C PHE A 231 -20.55 -39.71 19.97
#